data_AF-A0A382D0J9-F1
#
_entry.id   AF-A0A382D0J9-F1
#
_cell.length_a   1.000
_cell.length_b   1.000
_cell.length_c   1.000
_cell.angle_alpha   90.00
_cell.angle_beta   90.00
_cell.angle_gamma   90.00
#
_symmetry.space_group_name_H-M   'P 1'
#
loop_
_entity.id
_entity.type
_entity.pdbx_description
1 polymer ?
#
loop_
_entity_poly.entity_id
_entity_poly.type
_entity_poly.pdbx_seq_one_letter_code
_entity_poly.pdbx_strand_id
1 'polypeptide(L)'
;MTFYTGEHFPAWQGNLFVGSMRVGELAHTGHLQRIVFNRRGQEIRRESLLAELKQRIRDVRPGPDGYLYLLTEEDDAVLLRIEPARAITEIPGSIIPARRLTEPRVAPLAEAEWNAEQRAVIAKHAPNGNPGNALKTLARIPALADRVFPMLTYVANDSTLLPRHRTLLILRAAWLTQNANLWATYASRADETGLTAEEVLNVARGPVSATNPTGWTEFEGFLIGMADELFR
;
A
#
# COMPACT_ATOMS: atom_id res chain seq x y z
N MET A 1 18.55 -9.22 -23.89
CA MET A 1 19.18 -9.69 -22.62
C MET A 1 20.46 -8.91 -22.40
N THR A 2 20.83 -8.62 -21.15
CA THR A 2 22.03 -7.83 -20.85
C THR A 2 22.56 -8.10 -19.45
N PHE A 3 23.88 -8.02 -19.25
CA PHE A 3 24.45 -7.86 -17.92
C PHE A 3 24.28 -6.41 -17.46
N TYR A 4 24.03 -6.22 -16.17
CA TYR A 4 23.97 -4.89 -15.59
C TYR A 4 25.35 -4.41 -15.17
N THR A 5 25.72 -3.22 -15.63
CA THR A 5 27.03 -2.59 -15.41
C THR A 5 26.96 -1.16 -14.89
N GLY A 6 25.76 -0.59 -14.70
CA GLY A 6 25.58 0.82 -14.31
C GLY A 6 25.70 1.09 -12.80
N GLU A 7 25.82 2.34 -12.38
CA GLU A 7 26.11 2.66 -10.97
C GLU A 7 24.87 2.74 -10.06
N HIS A 8 23.67 2.89 -10.63
CA HIS A 8 22.44 3.11 -9.86
C HIS A 8 21.94 1.92 -9.04
N PHE A 9 22.30 0.69 -9.41
CA PHE A 9 21.94 -0.55 -8.69
C PHE A 9 23.18 -1.37 -8.31
N PRO A 10 23.95 -0.99 -7.25
CA PRO A 10 25.18 -1.67 -6.88
C PRO A 10 25.02 -3.18 -6.63
N ALA A 11 23.91 -3.59 -6.00
CA ALA A 11 23.60 -5.00 -5.74
C ALA A 11 23.26 -5.81 -7.01
N TRP A 12 23.08 -5.15 -8.16
CA TRP A 12 22.76 -5.78 -9.42
C TRP A 12 23.97 -5.98 -10.34
N GLN A 13 25.13 -5.46 -9.94
CA GLN A 13 26.36 -5.53 -10.72
C GLN A 13 26.74 -6.96 -11.09
N GLY A 14 26.91 -7.21 -12.38
CA GLY A 14 27.25 -8.53 -12.91
C GLY A 14 26.08 -9.54 -12.98
N ASN A 15 24.85 -9.15 -12.60
CA ASN A 15 23.67 -9.99 -12.82
C ASN A 15 23.18 -9.88 -14.27
N LEU A 16 22.61 -10.98 -14.78
CA LEU A 16 22.01 -11.03 -16.11
C LEU A 16 20.53 -10.73 -16.03
N PHE A 17 20.08 -9.87 -16.93
CA PHE A 17 18.68 -9.49 -17.10
C PHE A 17 18.15 -9.99 -18.44
N VAL A 18 17.00 -10.66 -18.40
CA VAL A 18 16.36 -11.26 -19.57
C VAL A 18 14.88 -10.89 -19.59
N GLY A 19 14.39 -10.29 -20.66
CA GLY A 19 12.96 -10.08 -20.87
C GLY A 19 12.26 -11.42 -21.07
N SER A 20 11.07 -11.57 -20.48
CA SER A 20 10.22 -12.75 -20.63
C SER A 20 8.90 -12.35 -21.27
N MET A 21 8.56 -13.05 -22.34
CA MET A 21 7.34 -12.81 -23.13
C MET A 21 6.11 -13.45 -22.49
N ARG A 22 6.21 -14.67 -22.02
CA ARG A 22 5.13 -15.44 -21.38
C ARG A 22 5.72 -16.61 -20.61
N VAL A 23 4.99 -17.11 -19.63
CA VAL A 23 5.27 -18.35 -18.91
C VAL A 23 4.30 -19.42 -19.42
N GLY A 24 4.85 -20.47 -20.02
CA GLY A 24 4.03 -21.41 -20.79
C GLY A 24 3.31 -20.69 -21.93
N GLU A 25 2.10 -21.13 -22.26
CA GLU A 25 1.28 -20.48 -23.29
C GLU A 25 0.28 -19.46 -22.71
N LEU A 26 0.51 -18.98 -21.49
CA LEU A 26 -0.41 -18.06 -20.81
C LEU A 26 -0.12 -16.60 -21.18
N ALA A 27 -1.13 -15.92 -21.74
CA ALA A 27 -1.07 -14.49 -21.98
C ALA A 27 -0.91 -13.69 -20.66
N HIS A 28 -0.35 -12.48 -20.75
CA HIS A 28 -0.19 -11.55 -19.62
C HIS A 28 0.66 -12.07 -18.44
N THR A 29 1.59 -12.99 -18.72
CA THR A 29 2.54 -13.53 -17.74
C THR A 29 3.99 -13.11 -18.02
N GLY A 30 4.18 -12.14 -18.91
CA GLY A 30 5.48 -11.55 -19.17
C GLY A 30 6.06 -10.84 -17.93
N HIS A 31 7.39 -10.81 -17.84
CA HIS A 31 8.12 -10.29 -16.69
C HIS A 31 9.60 -10.09 -17.05
N LEU A 32 10.39 -9.56 -16.11
CA LEU A 32 11.84 -9.44 -16.24
C LEU A 32 12.50 -10.52 -15.37
N GLN A 33 13.41 -11.30 -15.93
CA GLN A 33 14.21 -12.28 -15.18
C GLN A 33 15.54 -11.67 -14.76
N ARG A 34 15.86 -11.75 -13.46
CA ARG A 34 17.19 -11.44 -12.92
C ARG A 34 17.88 -12.73 -12.51
N ILE A 35 19.03 -13.01 -13.11
CA ILE A 35 19.85 -14.19 -12.85
C ILE A 35 21.15 -13.75 -12.18
N VAL A 36 21.44 -14.36 -11.04
CA VAL A 36 22.63 -14.09 -10.22
C VAL A 36 23.62 -15.23 -10.37
N PHE A 37 24.88 -14.88 -10.62
CA PHE A 37 25.97 -15.83 -10.76
C PHE A 37 26.94 -15.74 -9.58
N ASN A 38 27.53 -16.88 -9.22
CA ASN A 38 28.68 -16.89 -8.33
C ASN A 38 29.99 -16.55 -9.08
N ARG A 39 31.11 -16.46 -8.36
CA ARG A 39 32.44 -16.17 -8.94
C ARG A 39 32.94 -17.19 -9.96
N ARG A 40 32.36 -18.40 -10.00
CA ARG A 40 32.68 -19.45 -10.98
C ARG A 40 31.77 -19.37 -12.22
N GLY A 41 30.92 -18.36 -12.31
CA GLY A 41 29.96 -18.20 -13.41
C GLY A 41 28.76 -19.13 -13.34
N GLN A 42 28.50 -19.77 -12.18
CA GLN A 42 27.36 -20.67 -12.02
C GLN A 42 26.14 -19.87 -11.54
N GLU A 43 24.99 -20.13 -12.15
CA GLU A 43 23.70 -19.59 -11.69
C GLU A 43 23.43 -20.09 -10.27
N ILE A 44 23.22 -19.16 -9.33
CA ILE A 44 22.91 -19.46 -7.93
C ILE A 44 21.52 -18.98 -7.53
N ARG A 45 20.91 -18.09 -8.33
CA ARG A 45 19.57 -17.58 -8.07
C ARG A 45 18.93 -16.99 -9.33
N ARG A 46 17.62 -17.16 -9.44
CA ARG A 46 16.78 -16.57 -10.47
C ARG A 46 15.54 -15.96 -9.84
N GLU A 47 15.23 -14.74 -10.22
CA GLU A 47 14.10 -13.97 -9.67
C GLU A 47 13.27 -13.37 -10.81
N SER A 48 11.94 -13.56 -10.73
CA SER A 48 10.99 -12.85 -11.58
C SER A 48 10.70 -11.47 -10.99
N LEU A 49 10.97 -10.42 -11.75
CA LEU A 49 10.70 -9.03 -11.44
C LEU A 49 9.57 -8.50 -12.33
N LEU A 50 8.79 -7.55 -11.83
CA LEU A 50 7.72 -6.87 -12.59
C LEU A 50 6.62 -7.80 -13.12
N ALA A 51 6.39 -8.96 -12.48
CA ALA A 51 5.30 -9.86 -12.88
C ALA A 51 3.92 -9.19 -12.79
N GLU A 52 3.74 -8.25 -11.86
CA GLU A 52 2.51 -7.49 -11.70
C GLU A 52 2.22 -6.50 -12.83
N LEU A 53 3.21 -6.20 -13.67
CA LEU A 53 3.01 -5.38 -14.86
C LEU A 53 2.08 -6.08 -15.87
N LYS A 54 2.02 -7.42 -15.87
CA LYS A 54 1.18 -8.23 -16.76
C LYS A 54 1.38 -7.93 -18.25
N GLN A 55 2.57 -7.45 -18.61
CA GLN A 55 2.97 -7.11 -19.97
C GLN A 55 4.17 -7.95 -20.42
N ARG A 56 4.26 -8.20 -21.72
CA ARG A 56 5.38 -8.92 -22.33
C ARG A 56 6.59 -8.02 -22.41
N ILE A 57 7.75 -8.48 -21.94
CA ILE A 57 9.00 -7.71 -21.99
C ILE A 57 9.86 -8.23 -23.14
N ARG A 58 9.94 -7.43 -24.21
CA ARG A 58 10.68 -7.74 -25.44
C ARG A 58 12.18 -7.69 -25.24
N ASP A 59 12.64 -6.57 -24.70
CA ASP A 59 14.07 -6.29 -24.60
C ASP A 59 14.39 -5.55 -23.30
N VAL A 60 15.64 -5.71 -22.87
CA VAL A 60 16.21 -5.05 -21.71
C VAL A 60 17.63 -4.63 -22.03
N ARG A 61 17.92 -3.34 -21.81
CA ARG A 61 19.24 -2.74 -22.11
C ARG A 61 19.65 -1.72 -21.06
N PRO A 62 20.96 -1.57 -20.78
CA PRO A 62 21.46 -0.45 -20.03
C PRO A 62 21.40 0.82 -20.88
N GLY A 63 21.00 1.94 -20.27
CA GLY A 63 21.11 3.26 -20.86
C GLY A 63 22.51 3.87 -20.62
N PRO A 64 22.87 4.93 -21.37
CA PRO A 64 24.13 5.65 -21.16
C PRO A 64 24.18 6.40 -19.81
N ASP A 65 23.02 6.59 -19.20
CA ASP A 65 22.81 7.12 -17.85
C ASP A 65 22.95 6.06 -16.74
N GLY A 66 23.27 4.80 -17.09
CA GLY A 66 23.48 3.74 -16.13
C GLY A 66 22.21 3.09 -15.57
N TYR A 67 21.01 3.48 -16.04
CA TYR A 67 19.75 2.82 -15.69
C TYR A 67 19.46 1.61 -16.60
N LEU A 68 18.49 0.76 -16.22
CA LEU A 68 17.96 -0.28 -17.09
C LEU A 68 16.70 0.20 -17.78
N TYR A 69 16.62 -0.04 -19.08
CA TYR A 69 15.48 0.26 -19.92
C TYR A 69 14.85 -1.03 -20.41
N LEU A 70 13.52 -1.10 -20.36
CA LEU A 70 12.71 -2.24 -20.78
C LEU A 70 11.77 -1.81 -21.90
N LEU A 71 11.70 -2.61 -22.96
CA LEU A 71 10.72 -2.42 -24.02
C LEU A 71 9.61 -3.45 -23.86
N THR A 72 8.36 -3.00 -23.76
CA THR A 72 7.21 -3.90 -23.73
C THR A 72 6.74 -4.25 -25.15
N GLU A 73 6.08 -5.39 -25.32
CA GLU A 73 5.50 -5.84 -26.58
C GLU A 73 3.98 -5.96 -26.45
N GLU A 74 3.28 -4.84 -26.56
CA GLU A 74 1.83 -4.70 -26.55
C GLU A 74 1.39 -3.74 -27.67
N ASP A 75 0.08 -3.62 -27.92
CA ASP A 75 -0.44 -2.67 -28.93
C ASP A 75 -0.09 -1.21 -28.58
N ASP A 76 -0.02 -0.90 -27.28
CA ASP A 76 0.41 0.36 -26.69
C ASP A 76 1.81 0.22 -26.05
N ALA A 77 2.76 -0.40 -26.77
CA ALA A 77 4.12 -0.63 -26.29
C ALA A 77 4.77 0.63 -25.70
N VAL A 78 5.43 0.46 -24.56
CA VAL A 78 6.11 1.52 -23.81
C VAL A 78 7.57 1.18 -23.56
N LEU A 79 8.39 2.23 -23.50
CA LEU A 79 9.75 2.18 -22.99
C LEU A 79 9.73 2.54 -21.50
N LEU A 80 10.06 1.59 -20.63
CA LEU A 80 10.14 1.79 -19.19
C LEU A 80 11.59 2.01 -18.78
N ARG A 81 11.83 2.95 -17.86
CA ARG A 81 13.11 3.11 -17.17
C ARG A 81 12.96 2.57 -15.75
N ILE A 82 13.83 1.64 -15.36
CA ILE A 82 13.93 1.18 -13.97
C ILE A 82 14.82 2.16 -13.22
N GLU A 83 14.31 2.70 -12.13
CA GLU A 83 15.05 3.55 -11.20
C GLU A 83 15.12 2.92 -9.81
N PRO A 84 16.13 3.23 -8.99
CA PRO A 84 16.12 2.91 -7.58
C PRO A 84 14.85 3.50 -6.97
N ALA A 85 14.02 2.63 -6.41
CA ALA A 85 12.96 3.09 -5.55
C ALA A 85 13.64 3.88 -4.42
N ARG A 86 13.15 5.09 -4.14
CA ARG A 86 13.37 5.68 -2.83
C ARG A 86 12.65 4.79 -1.84
N ALA A 87 13.36 3.82 -1.30
CA ALA A 87 12.92 3.17 -0.08
C ALA A 87 12.58 4.30 0.88
N ILE A 88 11.36 4.29 1.42
CA ILE A 88 11.01 5.18 2.52
C ILE A 88 11.83 4.65 3.72
N THR A 89 13.09 5.09 3.79
CA THR A 89 14.05 4.71 4.84
C THR A 89 13.86 5.54 6.09
N GLU A 90 13.16 6.67 5.97
CA GLU A 90 12.73 7.45 7.12
C GLU A 90 11.67 6.68 7.90
N ILE A 91 11.57 6.96 9.21
CA ILE A 91 10.59 6.31 10.07
C ILE A 91 9.22 6.44 9.41
N PRO A 92 8.51 5.32 9.15
CA PRO A 92 7.22 5.40 8.52
C PRO A 92 6.29 6.40 9.23
N GLY A 93 5.73 7.32 8.46
CA GLY A 93 4.93 8.46 8.96
C GLY A 93 5.69 9.77 9.23
N SER A 94 6.97 9.88 8.85
CA SER A 94 7.75 11.14 8.89
C SER A 94 7.60 12.01 7.63
N ILE A 95 7.15 11.43 6.52
CA ILE A 95 6.89 12.15 5.28
C ILE A 95 5.47 12.73 5.35
N ILE A 96 5.32 14.03 5.62
CA ILE A 96 4.01 14.70 5.46
C ILE A 96 3.72 14.78 3.94
N PRO A 97 2.78 14.00 3.39
CA PRO A 97 2.55 13.96 1.95
C PRO A 97 1.77 15.20 1.56
N ALA A 98 2.49 16.18 1.00
CA ALA A 98 1.96 17.47 0.56
C ALA A 98 1.24 18.29 1.67
N ARG A 99 1.07 19.58 1.41
CA ARG A 99 0.41 20.52 2.33
C ARG A 99 -0.99 20.01 2.69
N ARG A 100 -1.24 19.77 3.98
CA ARG A 100 -2.58 19.47 4.51
C ARG A 100 -3.55 20.56 4.04
N LEU A 101 -4.61 20.16 3.34
CA LEU A 101 -5.65 21.08 2.90
C LEU A 101 -6.44 21.56 4.11
N THR A 102 -6.78 22.86 4.11
CA THR A 102 -7.70 23.46 5.08
C THR A 102 -9.17 23.21 4.72
N GLU A 103 -9.44 22.89 3.44
CA GLU A 103 -10.77 22.62 2.93
C GLU A 103 -10.81 21.31 2.12
N PRO A 104 -11.91 20.54 2.22
CA PRO A 104 -12.03 19.31 1.45
C PRO A 104 -12.23 19.62 -0.04
N ARG A 105 -11.49 18.92 -0.92
CA ARG A 105 -11.69 19.02 -2.39
C ARG A 105 -13.10 18.60 -2.81
N VAL A 106 -13.67 17.65 -2.09
CA VAL A 106 -15.06 17.20 -2.22
C VAL A 106 -15.68 17.28 -0.83
N ALA A 107 -16.58 18.23 -0.63
CA ALA A 107 -17.24 18.40 0.66
C ALA A 107 -18.14 17.19 0.96
N PRO A 108 -18.22 16.72 2.22
CA PRO A 108 -19.24 15.76 2.63
C PRO A 108 -20.64 16.28 2.26
N LEU A 109 -21.50 15.41 1.72
CA LEU A 109 -22.85 15.78 1.32
C LEU A 109 -23.69 16.21 2.54
N ALA A 110 -24.24 17.43 2.52
CA ALA A 110 -25.08 17.92 3.60
C ALA A 110 -26.45 17.23 3.57
N GLU A 111 -27.05 17.03 4.74
CA GLU A 111 -28.32 16.29 4.87
C GLU A 111 -29.48 16.92 4.08
N ALA A 112 -29.50 18.25 3.99
CA ALA A 112 -30.46 18.99 3.18
C ALA A 112 -30.36 18.69 1.68
N GLU A 113 -29.19 18.23 1.21
CA GLU A 113 -28.96 17.89 -0.20
C GLU A 113 -29.34 16.44 -0.52
N TRP A 114 -29.70 15.62 0.47
CA TRP A 114 -29.95 14.20 0.24
C TRP A 114 -31.22 13.98 -0.58
N ASN A 115 -31.11 13.18 -1.63
CA ASN A 115 -32.24 12.63 -2.38
C ASN A 115 -32.63 11.23 -1.83
N ALA A 116 -33.60 10.56 -2.47
CA ALA A 116 -34.07 9.26 -2.03
C ALA A 116 -33.00 8.15 -2.09
N GLU A 117 -32.16 8.14 -3.13
CA GLU A 117 -31.09 7.16 -3.31
C GLU A 117 -29.96 7.34 -2.29
N GLN A 118 -29.56 8.59 -2.05
CA GLN A 118 -28.55 8.95 -1.06
C GLN A 118 -29.01 8.60 0.36
N ARG A 119 -30.27 8.87 0.69
CA ARG A 119 -30.87 8.43 1.96
C ARG A 119 -30.82 6.92 2.11
N ALA A 120 -31.14 6.16 1.07
CA ALA A 120 -31.13 4.71 1.11
C ALA A 120 -29.72 4.14 1.33
N VAL A 121 -28.71 4.64 0.61
CA VAL A 121 -27.31 4.21 0.78
C VAL A 121 -26.77 4.59 2.16
N ILE A 122 -27.09 5.79 2.66
CA ILE A 122 -26.67 6.22 3.99
C ILE A 122 -27.31 5.35 5.08
N ALA A 123 -28.61 5.09 5.01
CA ALA A 123 -29.30 4.23 5.97
C ALA A 123 -28.74 2.80 5.97
N LYS A 124 -28.37 2.29 4.79
CA LYS A 124 -27.77 0.96 4.63
C LYS A 124 -26.40 0.82 5.31
N HIS A 125 -25.53 1.82 5.15
CA HIS A 125 -24.13 1.75 5.62
C HIS A 125 -23.88 2.46 6.95
N ALA A 126 -24.86 3.19 7.48
CA ALA A 126 -24.80 3.83 8.79
C ALA A 126 -26.12 3.64 9.57
N PRO A 127 -26.48 2.39 9.92
CA PRO A 127 -27.74 2.09 10.59
C PRO A 127 -27.86 2.72 11.99
N ASN A 128 -26.73 3.11 12.60
CA ASN A 128 -26.69 3.83 13.87
C ASN A 128 -26.95 5.36 13.73
N GLY A 129 -27.19 5.85 12.52
CA GLY A 129 -27.49 7.26 12.25
C GLY A 129 -26.26 8.18 12.19
N ASN A 130 -25.04 7.65 12.30
CA ASN A 130 -23.82 8.45 12.18
C ASN A 130 -22.98 8.02 10.97
N PRO A 131 -23.25 8.53 9.76
CA PRO A 131 -22.52 8.16 8.55
C PRO A 131 -21.06 8.66 8.52
N GLY A 132 -20.69 9.62 9.39
CA GLY A 132 -19.39 10.27 9.32
C GLY A 132 -19.13 10.96 7.97
N ASN A 133 -17.92 11.50 7.80
CA ASN A 133 -17.60 12.27 6.60
C ASN A 133 -17.28 11.39 5.38
N ALA A 134 -16.68 10.21 5.56
CA ALA A 134 -16.34 9.33 4.45
C ALA A 134 -17.59 8.87 3.68
N LEU A 135 -18.63 8.41 4.38
CA LEU A 135 -19.87 7.97 3.75
C LEU A 135 -20.62 9.14 3.13
N LYS A 136 -20.72 10.28 3.83
CA LYS A 136 -21.32 11.50 3.28
C LYS A 136 -20.61 11.97 2.00
N THR A 137 -19.29 11.85 1.92
CA THR A 137 -18.54 12.21 0.70
C THR A 137 -18.81 11.23 -0.43
N LEU A 138 -18.75 9.92 -0.18
CA LEU A 138 -18.99 8.89 -1.20
C LEU A 138 -20.45 8.80 -1.63
N ALA A 139 -21.41 9.17 -0.77
CA ALA A 139 -22.83 9.20 -1.09
C ALA A 139 -23.17 10.22 -2.20
N ARG A 140 -22.27 11.16 -2.54
CA ARG A 140 -22.41 11.96 -3.77
C ARG A 140 -22.53 11.08 -5.03
N ILE A 141 -21.94 9.89 -5.00
CA ILE A 141 -22.04 8.85 -6.02
C ILE A 141 -22.52 7.56 -5.33
N PRO A 142 -23.84 7.34 -5.16
CA PRO A 142 -24.39 6.22 -4.37
C PRO A 142 -23.84 4.84 -4.79
N ALA A 143 -23.70 4.61 -6.10
CA ALA A 143 -23.11 3.38 -6.64
C ALA A 143 -21.66 3.15 -6.17
N LEU A 144 -20.86 4.20 -6.00
CA LEU A 144 -19.49 4.09 -5.50
C LEU A 144 -19.49 3.73 -4.00
N ALA A 145 -20.33 4.39 -3.21
CA ALA A 145 -20.49 4.04 -1.80
C ALA A 145 -20.89 2.57 -1.63
N ASP A 146 -21.83 2.08 -2.43
CA ASP A 146 -22.27 0.68 -2.40
C ASP A 146 -21.20 -0.34 -2.80
N ARG A 147 -20.20 0.05 -3.58
CA ARG A 147 -19.07 -0.81 -3.93
C ARG A 147 -17.94 -0.76 -2.91
N VAL A 148 -17.75 0.37 -2.24
CA VAL A 148 -16.60 0.59 -1.34
C VAL A 148 -16.93 0.16 0.10
N PHE A 149 -18.10 0.54 0.62
CA PHE A 149 -18.42 0.34 2.03
C PHE A 149 -18.50 -1.12 2.49
N PRO A 150 -18.97 -2.10 1.69
CA PRO A 150 -18.95 -3.50 2.13
C PRO A 150 -17.56 -3.98 2.54
N MET A 151 -16.52 -3.62 1.78
CA MET A 151 -15.14 -3.98 2.11
C MET A 151 -14.65 -3.24 3.36
N LEU A 152 -14.95 -1.94 3.48
CA LEU A 152 -14.54 -1.16 4.66
C LEU A 152 -15.20 -1.68 5.94
N THR A 153 -16.49 -2.03 5.88
CA THR A 153 -17.23 -2.64 6.99
C THR A 153 -16.63 -3.98 7.37
N TYR A 154 -16.32 -4.83 6.40
CA TYR A 154 -15.68 -6.13 6.66
C TYR A 154 -14.34 -5.96 7.40
N VAL A 155 -13.47 -5.08 6.90
CA VAL A 155 -12.16 -4.81 7.53
C VAL A 155 -12.31 -4.28 8.96
N ALA A 156 -13.27 -3.37 9.19
CA ALA A 156 -13.45 -2.72 10.48
C ALA A 156 -14.19 -3.59 11.51
N ASN A 157 -15.16 -4.41 11.06
CA ASN A 157 -16.19 -4.99 11.93
C ASN A 157 -16.32 -6.51 11.84
N ASP A 158 -16.10 -7.12 10.67
CA ASP A 158 -16.50 -8.50 10.40
C ASP A 158 -15.32 -9.46 10.15
N SER A 159 -14.08 -8.98 10.23
CA SER A 159 -12.91 -9.85 10.14
C SER A 159 -12.69 -10.65 11.43
N THR A 160 -11.95 -11.76 11.32
CA THR A 160 -11.67 -12.71 12.42
C THR A 160 -10.78 -12.12 13.53
N LEU A 161 -10.17 -10.97 13.29
CA LEU A 161 -9.40 -10.26 14.31
C LEU A 161 -10.32 -9.60 15.35
N LEU A 162 -9.90 -9.64 16.61
CA LEU A 162 -10.58 -8.93 17.68
C LEU A 162 -10.66 -7.42 17.38
N PRO A 163 -11.71 -6.71 17.83
CA PRO A 163 -11.86 -5.27 17.61
C PRO A 163 -10.59 -4.46 17.93
N ARG A 164 -9.94 -4.76 19.06
CA ARG A 164 -8.66 -4.16 19.48
C ARG A 164 -7.56 -4.29 18.41
N HIS A 165 -7.36 -5.50 17.90
CA HIS A 165 -6.33 -5.80 16.90
C HIS A 165 -6.61 -5.12 15.55
N ARG A 166 -7.90 -5.02 15.16
CA ARG A 166 -8.31 -4.28 13.96
C ARG A 166 -8.01 -2.80 14.10
N THR A 167 -8.36 -2.20 15.24
CA THR A 167 -8.07 -0.79 15.51
C THR A 167 -6.56 -0.51 15.52
N LEU A 168 -5.74 -1.39 16.10
CA LEU A 168 -4.27 -1.28 16.04
C LEU A 168 -3.75 -1.24 14.60
N LEU A 169 -4.17 -2.19 13.76
CA LEU A 169 -3.75 -2.25 12.35
C LEU A 169 -4.24 -1.03 11.56
N ILE A 170 -5.49 -0.61 11.77
CA ILE A 170 -6.05 0.56 11.07
C ILE A 170 -5.30 1.83 11.48
N LEU A 171 -5.04 2.03 12.77
CA LEU A 171 -4.28 3.18 13.26
C LEU A 171 -2.85 3.16 12.76
N ARG A 172 -2.18 2.00 12.76
CA ARG A 172 -0.82 1.88 12.23
C ARG A 172 -0.80 2.19 10.74
N ALA A 173 -1.65 1.55 9.94
CA ALA A 173 -1.76 1.83 8.52
C ALA A 173 -2.09 3.30 8.22
N ALA A 174 -2.98 3.93 9.00
CA ALA A 174 -3.29 5.35 8.88
C ALA A 174 -2.07 6.24 9.18
N TRP A 175 -1.25 5.88 10.18
CA TRP A 175 0.00 6.58 10.47
C TRP A 175 1.02 6.41 9.33
N LEU A 176 1.24 5.17 8.87
CA LEU A 176 2.19 4.83 7.80
C LEU A 176 1.84 5.57 6.49
N THR A 177 0.55 5.57 6.14
CA THR A 177 0.02 6.22 4.93
C THR A 177 -0.31 7.70 5.10
N GLN A 178 -0.08 8.26 6.31
CA GLN A 178 -0.35 9.66 6.65
C GLN A 178 -1.81 10.09 6.41
N ASN A 179 -2.72 9.16 6.64
CA ASN A 179 -4.15 9.38 6.53
C ASN A 179 -4.72 9.94 7.84
N ALA A 180 -4.64 11.27 8.00
CA ALA A 180 -5.14 11.97 9.17
C ALA A 180 -6.65 11.76 9.42
N ASN A 181 -7.44 11.51 8.37
CA ASN A 181 -8.88 11.27 8.50
C ASN A 181 -9.16 9.92 9.18
N LEU A 182 -8.51 8.84 8.72
CA LEU A 182 -8.64 7.53 9.34
C LEU A 182 -8.07 7.54 10.76
N TRP A 183 -6.90 8.15 10.95
CA TRP A 183 -6.33 8.30 12.29
C TRP A 183 -7.30 8.97 13.25
N ALA A 184 -7.82 10.15 12.92
CA ALA A 184 -8.73 10.88 13.80
C ALA A 184 -10.02 10.09 14.09
N THR A 185 -10.57 9.42 13.08
CA THR A 185 -11.81 8.64 13.22
C THR A 185 -11.63 7.49 14.21
N TYR A 186 -10.59 6.68 14.05
CA TYR A 186 -10.37 5.50 14.88
C TYR A 186 -9.72 5.82 16.22
N ALA A 187 -8.87 6.84 16.30
CA ALA A 187 -8.29 7.29 17.57
C ALA A 187 -9.37 7.84 18.52
N SER A 188 -10.38 8.54 17.98
CA SER A 188 -11.48 9.10 18.77
C SER A 188 -12.42 8.06 19.39
N ARG A 189 -12.33 6.80 18.96
CA ARG A 189 -13.18 5.67 19.39
C ARG A 189 -12.35 4.46 19.82
N ALA A 190 -11.06 4.68 20.08
CA ALA A 190 -10.14 3.58 20.35
C ALA A 190 -10.50 2.87 21.67
N ASP A 191 -11.04 3.62 22.63
CA ASP A 191 -11.56 3.16 23.91
C ASP A 191 -12.71 2.15 23.76
N GLU A 192 -13.59 2.34 22.77
CA GLU A 192 -14.66 1.38 22.43
C GLU A 192 -14.09 -0.01 22.06
N THR A 193 -12.83 -0.05 21.61
CA THR A 193 -12.11 -1.28 21.25
C THR A 193 -11.09 -1.72 22.29
N GLY A 194 -11.08 -1.07 23.45
CA GLY A 194 -10.21 -1.39 24.58
C GLY A 194 -8.79 -0.84 24.46
N LEU A 195 -8.50 0.10 23.55
CA LEU A 195 -7.22 0.81 23.48
C LEU A 195 -7.24 2.07 24.34
N THR A 196 -6.20 2.26 25.14
CA THR A 196 -6.00 3.49 25.92
C THR A 196 -5.43 4.62 25.05
N ALA A 197 -5.57 5.87 25.50
CA ALA A 197 -4.98 7.01 24.81
C ALA A 197 -3.45 6.91 24.67
N GLU A 198 -2.77 6.36 25.68
CA GLU A 198 -1.32 6.12 25.62
C GLU A 198 -0.97 5.06 24.56
N GLU A 199 -1.73 3.98 24.50
CA GLU A 199 -1.55 2.95 23.47
C GLU A 199 -1.76 3.51 22.07
N VAL A 200 -2.79 4.34 21.85
CA VAL A 200 -3.00 5.03 20.56
C VAL A 200 -1.76 5.84 20.17
N LEU A 201 -1.14 6.57 21.10
CA LEU A 201 0.10 7.29 20.83
C LEU A 201 1.27 6.35 20.55
N ASN A 202 1.35 5.21 21.26
CA ASN A 202 2.37 4.20 21.03
C ASN A 202 2.26 3.53 19.66
N VAL A 203 1.05 3.42 19.07
CA VAL A 203 0.87 2.90 17.70
C VAL A 203 1.64 3.74 16.67
N ALA A 204 1.68 5.06 16.84
CA ALA A 204 2.46 5.94 15.98
C ALA A 204 3.97 5.68 16.10
N ARG A 205 4.44 5.26 17.28
CA ARG A 205 5.85 4.95 17.54
C ARG A 205 6.28 3.59 16.99
N GLY A 206 5.34 2.68 16.73
CA GLY A 206 5.60 1.38 16.12
C GLY A 206 5.82 0.24 17.11
N PRO A 207 6.46 -0.87 16.69
CA PRO A 207 6.65 -2.05 17.54
C PRO A 207 7.66 -1.80 18.66
N VAL A 208 7.70 -2.71 19.64
CA VAL A 208 8.68 -2.65 20.73
C VAL A 208 10.09 -2.63 20.14
N SER A 209 10.91 -1.70 20.61
CA SER A 209 12.34 -1.66 20.29
C SER A 209 13.14 -1.34 21.54
N ALA A 210 14.47 -1.54 21.49
CA ALA A 210 15.37 -1.13 22.56
C ALA A 210 15.22 0.37 22.93
N THR A 211 14.70 1.17 22.00
CA THR A 211 14.46 2.61 22.15
C THR A 211 13.00 2.98 22.43
N ASN A 212 12.07 2.03 22.45
CA ASN A 212 10.63 2.27 22.60
C ASN A 212 9.91 1.07 23.26
N PRO A 213 9.91 0.97 24.60
CA PRO A 213 9.17 -0.06 25.32
C PRO A 213 7.69 0.32 25.38
N THR A 214 6.87 -0.21 24.46
CA THR A 214 5.47 0.21 24.26
C THR A 214 4.44 -0.63 25.01
N GLY A 215 4.86 -1.58 25.86
CA GLY A 215 3.94 -2.43 26.63
C GLY A 215 3.08 -3.38 25.78
N TRP A 216 3.34 -3.49 24.47
CA TRP A 216 2.60 -4.40 23.58
C TRP A 216 2.77 -5.85 24.00
N THR A 217 1.71 -6.64 23.86
CA THR A 217 1.84 -8.09 23.82
C THR A 217 2.65 -8.53 22.60
N GLU A 218 3.19 -9.75 22.63
CA GLU A 218 3.94 -10.32 21.50
C GLU A 218 3.12 -10.29 20.19
N PHE A 219 1.84 -10.65 20.26
CA PHE A 219 0.96 -10.67 19.10
C PHE A 219 0.68 -9.27 18.54
N GLU A 220 0.42 -8.28 19.40
CA GLU A 220 0.22 -6.89 18.96
C GLU A 220 1.48 -6.29 18.36
N GLY A 221 2.64 -6.57 18.96
CA GLY A 221 3.94 -6.19 18.41
C GLY A 221 4.16 -6.79 17.01
N PHE A 222 3.79 -8.05 16.82
CA PHE A 222 3.83 -8.71 15.50
C PHE A 222 2.89 -8.05 14.49
N LEU A 223 1.64 -7.74 14.86
CA LEU A 223 0.69 -7.07 13.96
C LEU A 223 1.20 -5.70 13.51
N ILE A 224 1.75 -4.91 14.42
CA ILE A 224 2.32 -3.59 14.12
C ILE A 224 3.54 -3.75 13.21
N GLY A 225 4.43 -4.71 13.49
CA GLY A 225 5.59 -5.01 12.65
C GLY A 225 5.21 -5.46 11.24
N MET A 226 4.20 -6.33 11.09
CA MET A 226 3.70 -6.73 9.77
C MET A 226 3.12 -5.55 8.99
N ALA A 227 2.41 -4.62 9.65
CA ALA A 227 1.91 -3.42 8.98
C ALA A 227 3.08 -2.56 8.43
N ASP A 228 4.18 -2.46 9.18
CA ASP A 228 5.39 -1.76 8.74
C ASP A 228 6.04 -2.44 7.54
N GLU A 229 6.12 -3.77 7.53
CA GLU A 229 6.69 -4.54 6.41
C GLU A 229 5.83 -4.47 5.16
N LEU A 230 4.51 -4.59 5.27
CA LEU A 230 3.57 -4.50 4.14
C LEU A 230 3.53 -3.10 3.51
N PHE A 231 3.91 -2.07 4.26
CA PHE A 231 3.98 -0.70 3.76
C PHE A 231 5.26 -0.40 2.95
N ARG A 232 6.34 -1.15 3.21
CA ARG A 232 7.65 -0.96 2.53
C ARG A 232 7.66 -1.53 1.12
#